data_AF-A0A160P4K7-F1
#
_entry.id   AF-A0A160P4K7-F1
#
_cell.length_a   1.000
_cell.length_b   1.000
_cell.length_c   1.000
_cell.angle_alpha   90.00
_cell.angle_beta   90.00
_cell.angle_gamma   90.00
#
_symmetry.space_group_name_H-M   'P 1'
#
loop_
_entity.id
_entity.type
_entity.pdbx_description
1 polymer ?
#
loop_
_entity_poly.entity_id
_entity_poly.type
_entity_poly.pdbx_seq_one_letter_code
_entity_poly.pdbx_strand_id
1 'polypeptide(L)' 'MSVSVISEITFRLSRHRRSASRARAVLHAVLGDWGAGQELLESAELVLSELVTNALRVRPPNAE' A
#
# COMPACT_ATOMS: atom_id res chain seq x y z
N MET A 1 4.01 17.84 -26.19
CA MET A 1 3.02 17.04 -25.44
C MET A 1 3.81 16.01 -24.64
N SER A 2 3.93 16.16 -23.32
CA SER A 2 4.58 15.13 -22.50
C SER A 2 3.57 14.05 -22.18
N VAL A 3 3.84 12.83 -22.62
CA VAL A 3 3.07 11.65 -22.20
C VAL A 3 3.45 11.38 -20.75
N SER A 4 2.50 11.51 -19.82
CA SER A 4 2.71 11.05 -18.45
C SER A 4 2.54 9.53 -18.44
N VAL A 5 3.59 8.81 -18.05
CA VAL A 5 3.53 7.36 -17.89
C VAL A 5 2.90 7.07 -16.54
N ILE A 6 1.77 6.37 -16.52
CA ILE A 6 1.19 5.87 -15.27
C ILE A 6 1.99 4.62 -14.86
N SER A 7 2.68 4.70 -13.74
CA SER A 7 3.39 3.55 -13.13
C SER A 7 2.46 2.81 -12.18
N GLU A 8 2.18 1.54 -12.46
CA GLU A 8 1.37 0.66 -11.61
C GLU A 8 2.22 -0.45 -11.00
N ILE A 9 2.00 -0.74 -9.72
CA ILE A 9 2.66 -1.83 -8.99
C ILE A 9 1.59 -2.64 -8.27
N THR A 10 1.59 -3.96 -8.51
CA THR A 10 0.66 -4.90 -7.86
C THR A 10 1.43 -5.95 -7.08
N PHE A 11 1.00 -6.23 -5.85
CA PHE A 11 1.53 -7.32 -5.05
C PHE A 11 0.44 -7.96 -4.21
N ARG A 12 0.64 -9.23 -3.84
CA ARG A 12 -0.27 -9.99 -2.99
C ARG A 12 0.34 -10.18 -1.61
N LEU A 13 -0.47 -9.97 -0.58
CA LEU A 13 -0.11 -10.25 0.81
C LEU A 13 -0.95 -11.41 1.34
N SER A 14 -0.32 -12.29 2.12
CA SER A 14 -1.04 -13.28 2.91
C SER A 14 -1.93 -12.58 3.94
N ARG A 15 -3.05 -13.18 4.35
CA ARG A 15 -3.93 -12.62 5.41
C ARG A 15 -3.31 -12.83 6.79
N HIS A 16 -2.28 -12.06 7.13
CA HIS A 16 -1.51 -12.19 8.37
C HIS A 16 -1.20 -10.83 9.00
N ARG A 17 -1.06 -10.77 10.33
CA ARG A 17 -0.77 -9.51 11.07
C ARG A 17 0.50 -8.77 10.62
N ARG A 18 1.48 -9.50 10.06
CA ARG A 18 2.72 -8.93 9.49
C ARG A 18 2.52 -8.29 8.10
N SER A 19 1.34 -8.41 7.50
CA SER A 19 1.10 -7.86 6.17
C SER A 19 1.05 -6.34 6.17
N ALA A 20 0.59 -5.70 7.26
CA ALA A 20 0.64 -4.24 7.38
C ALA A 20 2.10 -3.72 7.35
N SER A 21 3.01 -4.32 8.12
CA SER A 21 4.42 -3.91 8.11
C SER A 21 5.11 -4.18 6.76
N ARG A 22 4.77 -5.30 6.10
CA ARG A 22 5.27 -5.59 4.74
C ARG A 22 4.74 -4.60 3.70
N ALA A 23 3.47 -4.24 3.77
CA ALA A 23 2.86 -3.25 2.88
C ALA A 23 3.56 -1.89 3.02
N ARG A 24 3.83 -1.45 4.25
CA ARG A 24 4.59 -0.22 4.51
C ARG A 24 6.00 -0.26 3.92
N ALA A 25 6.73 -1.36 4.10
CA ALA A 25 8.08 -1.48 3.53
C ALA A 25 8.08 -1.39 1.99
N VAL A 26 7.09 -2.01 1.33
CA VAL A 26 6.93 -1.90 -0.14
C VAL A 26 6.58 -0.47 -0.53
N LEU A 27 5.65 0.18 0.16
CA LEU A 27 5.25 1.56 -0.12
C LEU A 27 6.44 2.52 0.01
N HIS A 28 7.22 2.41 1.08
CA HIS A 28 8.43 3.21 1.29
C HIS A 28 9.43 3.06 0.15
N ALA A 29 9.68 1.82 -0.30
CA ALA A 29 10.58 1.58 -1.42
C ALA A 29 10.07 2.22 -2.73
N VAL A 30 8.78 2.07 -3.03
CA VAL A 30 8.15 2.62 -4.24
C VAL A 30 8.13 4.14 -4.23
N LEU A 31 7.66 4.75 -3.14
CA LEU A 31 7.57 6.19 -3.03
C LEU A 31 8.95 6.85 -2.94
N GLY A 32 9.93 6.16 -2.36
CA GLY A 32 11.33 6.59 -2.38
C GLY A 32 11.90 6.61 -3.80
N ASP A 33 11.65 5.55 -4.59
CA ASP A 33 12.05 5.48 -6.00
C ASP A 33 11.39 6.57 -6.86
N TRP A 34 10.13 6.90 -6.56
CA TRP A 34 9.40 7.97 -7.25
C TRP A 34 9.73 9.39 -6.74
N GLY A 35 10.58 9.52 -5.73
CA GLY A 35 10.97 10.81 -5.16
C GLY A 35 9.81 11.56 -4.47
N ALA A 36 8.87 10.82 -3.87
CA ALA A 36 7.74 11.39 -3.16
C ALA A 36 8.19 12.24 -1.95
N GLY A 37 7.51 13.36 -1.72
CA GLY A 37 7.72 14.18 -0.54
C GLY A 37 7.28 13.50 0.76
N GLN A 38 7.86 13.94 1.88
CA GLN A 38 7.65 13.34 3.20
C GLN A 38 6.17 13.33 3.63
N GLU A 39 5.43 14.41 3.40
CA GLU A 39 4.01 14.51 3.74
C GLU A 39 3.15 13.48 2.97
N LEU A 40 3.45 13.29 1.69
CA LEU A 40 2.79 12.28 0.85
C LEU A 40 3.10 10.87 1.36
N LEU A 41 4.36 10.61 1.72
CA LEU A 41 4.79 9.33 2.26
C LEU A 41 4.08 9.00 3.58
N GLU A 42 4.00 9.95 4.52
CA GLU A 42 3.31 9.78 5.80
C GLU A 42 1.81 9.52 5.61
N SER A 43 1.17 10.30 4.73
CA SER A 43 -0.26 10.14 4.42
C SER A 43 -0.55 8.78 3.76
N ALA A 44 0.26 8.39 2.79
CA ALA A 44 0.12 7.11 2.09
C ALA A 44 0.37 5.92 3.03
N GLU A 45 1.35 6.03 3.94
CA GLU A 45 1.65 4.98 4.92
C GLU A 45 0.47 4.73 5.85
N LEU A 46 -0.17 5.81 6.35
CA LEU A 46 -1.34 5.73 7.20
C LEU A 46 -2.51 5.07 6.46
N VAL A 47 -2.87 5.59 5.28
CA VAL A 47 -3.99 5.05 4.49
C VAL A 47 -3.76 3.59 4.14
N LEU A 48 -2.56 3.20 3.68
CA LEU A 48 -2.27 1.82 3.34
C LEU A 48 -2.31 0.91 4.58
N SER A 49 -1.81 1.37 5.72
CA SER A 49 -1.86 0.60 6.97
C SER A 49 -3.29 0.33 7.43
N GLU A 50 -4.17 1.32 7.34
CA GLU A 50 -5.58 1.17 7.70
C GLU A 50 -6.32 0.25 6.71
N LEU A 51 -6.10 0.41 5.41
CA LEU A 51 -6.70 -0.47 4.40
C LEU A 51 -6.28 -1.94 4.58
N VAL A 52 -5.00 -2.20 4.82
CA VAL A 52 -4.51 -3.56 5.08
C VAL A 52 -5.06 -4.09 6.40
N THR A 53 -5.12 -3.26 7.44
CA THR A 53 -5.69 -3.66 8.74
C THR A 53 -7.18 -3.98 8.63
N ASN A 54 -7.95 -3.17 7.89
CA ASN A 54 -9.35 -3.42 7.59
C ASN A 54 -9.53 -4.73 6.82
N ALA A 55 -8.68 -4.98 5.82
CA ALA A 55 -8.69 -6.25 5.09
C ALA A 55 -8.39 -7.45 5.99
N LEU A 56 -7.60 -7.30 7.06
CA LEU A 56 -7.33 -8.37 8.03
C LEU A 56 -8.47 -8.58 9.04
N ARG A 57 -9.16 -7.51 9.43
CA ARG A 57 -10.23 -7.55 10.44
C ARG A 57 -11.60 -7.91 9.87
N VAL A 58 -11.89 -7.44 8.66
CA VAL A 58 -13.19 -7.63 8.02
C VAL A 58 -13.11 -8.83 7.07
N ARG A 59 -14.07 -9.74 7.17
CA ARG A 59 -14.24 -10.83 6.19
C ARG A 59 -15.00 -10.23 5.00
N PRO A 60 -14.53 -10.40 3.76
CA PRO A 60 -15.29 -9.92 2.61
C PRO A 60 -16.61 -10.68 2.51
N PRO A 61 -17.69 -10.05 2.02
CA PRO A 61 -19.04 -10.62 2.01
C PRO A 61 -19.18 -11.95 1.25
N ASN A 62 -18.17 -12.36 0.48
CA ASN A 62 -18.19 -13.58 -0.36
C ASN A 62 -17.05 -14.57 -0.02
N ALA A 63 -16.47 -14.52 1.18
CA ALA A 63 -15.53 -15.54 1.63
C ALA A 63 -16.29 -16.75 2.20
N GLU A 64 -16.68 -17.68 1.32
CA GLU A 64 -16.98 -19.07 1.72
C GLU A 64 -15.75 -19.71 2.38
#